data_AF-A0A6G1RM07-F1
#
_entry.id   AF-A0A6G1RM07-F1
#
_cell.length_a   1.000
_cell.length_b   1.000
_cell.length_c   1.000
_cell.angle_alpha   90.00
_cell.angle_beta   90.00
_cell.angle_gamma   90.00
#
_symmetry.space_group_name_H-M   'P 1'
#
loop_
_entity.id
_entity.type
_entity.pdbx_description
1 polymer ?
#
loop_
_entity_poly.entity_id
_entity_poly.type
_entity_poly.pdbx_seq_one_letter_code
_entity_poly.pdbx_strand_id
1 'polypeptide(L)'
;EGLGYKFPTCRLPLSLVYSFAFLTEIVHFLVGHVYNFQPLLTRTEVYKTGVTHYFSMEKARRELGYEPQQYSLNEVVEWFRSRGCGPKPRTYTIMHLVRDGGLFLLLIAVMVSWLLPAVTFSL
;
A
#
# COMPACT_ATOMS: atom_id res chain seq x y z
N GLU A 1 14.55 8.29 1.52
CA GLU A 1 15.75 9.01 1.06
C GLU A 1 16.11 8.56 -0.36
N GLY A 2 17.05 9.23 -1.04
CA GLY A 2 17.26 9.14 -2.49
C GLY A 2 16.35 10.10 -3.26
N LEU A 3 15.06 9.80 -3.34
CA LEU A 3 14.08 10.65 -4.07
C LEU A 3 13.66 11.94 -3.34
N GLY A 4 14.18 12.22 -2.13
CA GLY A 4 13.79 13.38 -1.31
C GLY A 4 12.62 13.14 -0.34
N TYR A 5 12.05 11.94 -0.32
CA TYR A 5 11.06 11.54 0.69
C TYR A 5 11.70 10.99 1.96
N LYS A 6 11.05 11.24 3.10
CA LYS A 6 11.34 10.52 4.35
C LYS A 6 10.87 9.07 4.22
N PHE A 7 11.67 8.12 4.71
CA PHE A 7 11.23 6.73 4.76
C PHE A 7 10.04 6.57 5.72
N PRO A 8 9.11 5.63 5.44
CA PRO A 8 8.03 5.33 6.36
C PRO A 8 8.62 4.75 7.66
N THR A 9 8.23 5.31 8.79
CA THR A 9 8.69 4.88 10.12
C THR A 9 7.67 4.02 10.86
N CYS A 10 6.42 4.00 10.39
CA CYS A 10 5.34 3.23 10.98
C CYS A 10 5.57 1.73 10.77
N ARG A 11 5.58 0.96 11.86
CA ARG A 11 5.64 -0.51 11.83
C ARG A 11 4.25 -1.05 12.12
N LEU A 12 3.73 -1.88 11.21
CA LEU A 12 2.45 -2.55 11.36
C LEU A 12 2.69 -4.04 11.66
N PRO A 13 1.85 -4.67 12.49
CA PRO A 13 1.94 -6.11 12.72
C PRO A 13 1.61 -6.88 11.43
N LEU A 14 2.36 -7.96 11.18
CA LEU A 14 2.23 -8.76 9.96
C LEU A 14 0.79 -9.28 9.76
N SER A 15 0.12 -9.68 10.84
CA SER A 15 -1.26 -10.16 10.81
C SER A 15 -2.23 -9.14 10.22
N LEU A 16 -2.11 -7.86 10.61
CA LEU A 16 -2.97 -6.79 10.11
C LEU A 16 -2.76 -6.56 8.61
N VAL A 17 -1.51 -6.49 8.18
CA VAL A 17 -1.16 -6.28 6.76
C VAL A 17 -1.59 -7.49 5.92
N TYR A 18 -1.45 -8.70 6.46
CA TYR A 18 -1.88 -9.94 5.83
C TYR A 18 -3.40 -10.01 5.66
N SER A 19 -4.17 -9.63 6.69
CA SER A 19 -5.62 -9.52 6.61
C SER A 19 -6.06 -8.52 5.54
N PHE A 20 -5.38 -7.38 5.44
CA PHE A 20 -5.65 -6.39 4.39
C PHE A 20 -5.39 -6.97 2.99
N ALA A 21 -4.24 -7.62 2.78
CA ALA A 21 -3.90 -8.25 1.50
C ALA A 21 -4.93 -9.33 1.10
N PHE A 22 -5.40 -10.12 2.06
CA PHE A 22 -6.46 -11.10 1.85
C PHE A 22 -7.77 -10.46 1.38
N LEU A 23 -8.19 -9.36 2.02
CA LEU A 23 -9.39 -8.62 1.61
C LEU A 23 -9.24 -8.07 0.19
N THR A 24 -8.09 -7.49 -0.15
CA THR A 24 -7.86 -6.97 -1.51
C THR A 24 -7.86 -8.06 -2.57
N GLU A 25 -7.38 -9.26 -2.25
CA GLU A 25 -7.48 -10.42 -3.14
C GLU A 25 -8.93 -10.89 -3.34
N ILE A 26 -9.76 -10.89 -2.29
CA ILE A 26 -11.20 -11.18 -2.42
C ILE A 26 -11.88 -10.15 -3.32
N VAL A 27 -11.61 -8.86 -3.10
CA VAL A 27 -12.19 -7.79 -3.94
C VAL A 27 -11.75 -7.96 -5.39
N HIS A 28 -10.47 -8.26 -5.62
CA HIS A 28 -9.96 -8.55 -6.96
C HIS A 28 -10.62 -9.79 -7.56
N PHE A 29 -10.87 -10.84 -6.78
CA PHE A 29 -11.58 -12.02 -7.28
C PHE A 29 -13.01 -11.70 -7.71
N LEU A 30 -13.72 -10.86 -6.94
CA LEU A 30 -15.11 -10.48 -7.23
C LEU A 30 -15.23 -9.52 -8.43
N VAL A 31 -14.35 -8.52 -8.50
CA VAL A 31 -14.42 -7.43 -9.49
C VAL A 31 -13.52 -7.68 -10.69
N GLY A 32 -12.53 -8.57 -10.57
CA GLY A 32 -11.49 -8.85 -11.56
C GLY A 32 -12.02 -9.35 -12.90
N HIS A 33 -13.20 -9.96 -12.90
CA HIS A 33 -13.88 -10.35 -14.14
C HIS A 33 -14.32 -9.14 -14.99
N VAL A 34 -14.63 -8.02 -14.34
CA VAL A 34 -15.10 -6.78 -14.99
C VAL A 34 -13.98 -5.75 -15.13
N TYR A 35 -13.05 -5.71 -14.17
CA TYR A 35 -11.95 -4.76 -14.16
C TYR A 35 -10.67 -5.42 -13.63
N ASN A 36 -9.69 -5.61 -14.50
CA ASN A 36 -8.41 -6.21 -14.13
C ASN A 36 -7.48 -5.17 -13.50
N PHE A 37 -7.69 -4.88 -12.22
CA PHE A 37 -6.76 -4.09 -11.43
C PHE A 37 -5.79 -4.99 -10.66
N GLN A 38 -4.51 -4.66 -10.68
CA GLN A 38 -3.52 -5.38 -9.89
C GLN A 38 -3.66 -4.99 -8.41
N PRO A 39 -3.89 -5.95 -7.48
CA PRO A 39 -3.85 -5.66 -6.05
C PRO A 39 -2.51 -5.05 -5.68
N LEU A 40 -2.51 -3.96 -4.92
CA LEU A 40 -1.28 -3.28 -4.49
C LEU A 40 -0.42 -4.15 -3.59
N LEU A 41 -1.04 -5.06 -2.84
CA LEU A 41 -0.40 -5.97 -1.89
C LEU A 41 -1.08 -7.34 -2.00
N THR A 42 -0.31 -8.38 -2.31
CA THR A 42 -0.77 -9.77 -2.25
C THR A 42 -0.25 -10.46 -1.00
N ARG A 43 -0.91 -11.53 -0.53
CA ARG A 43 -0.46 -12.31 0.64
C ARG A 43 0.97 -12.83 0.44
N THR A 44 1.29 -13.26 -0.78
CA THR A 44 2.64 -13.73 -1.15
C THR A 44 3.68 -12.62 -1.02
N GLU A 45 3.35 -11.41 -1.48
CA GLU A 45 4.24 -10.25 -1.38
C GLU A 45 4.45 -9.83 0.07
N VAL A 46 3.39 -9.83 0.89
CA VAL A 46 3.48 -9.56 2.33
C VAL A 46 4.38 -10.56 3.04
N TYR A 47 4.27 -11.85 2.73
CA TYR A 47 5.12 -12.86 3.36
C TYR A 47 6.59 -12.73 2.92
N LYS A 48 6.82 -12.53 1.61
CA LYS A 48 8.16 -12.41 1.04
C LYS A 48 8.92 -11.17 1.53
N THR A 49 8.21 -10.08 1.81
CA THR A 49 8.81 -8.82 2.29
C THR A 49 8.81 -8.72 3.81
N GLY A 50 7.85 -9.35 4.49
CA GLY A 50 7.69 -9.30 5.94
C GLY A 50 8.58 -10.28 6.71
N VAL A 51 9.12 -11.30 6.05
CA VAL A 51 10.06 -12.25 6.66
C VAL A 51 11.49 -11.96 6.19
N THR A 52 12.42 -11.88 7.14
CA THR A 52 13.84 -11.72 6.79
C THR A 52 14.37 -13.04 6.24
N HIS A 53 14.78 -13.02 4.97
CA HIS A 53 15.39 -14.17 4.30
C HIS A 53 16.92 -14.07 4.37
N TYR A 54 17.56 -15.14 4.82
CA TYR A 54 19.01 -15.25 4.85
C TYR A 54 19.49 -16.09 3.67
N PHE A 55 20.51 -15.61 2.97
CA PHE A 55 21.14 -16.30 1.84
C PHE A 55 22.66 -16.27 1.98
N SER A 56 23.31 -17.42 1.74
CA SER A 56 24.77 -17.52 1.65
C SER A 56 25.20 -17.56 0.19
N MET A 57 26.21 -16.75 -0.14
CA MET A 57 26.82 -16.70 -1.47
C MET A 57 27.98 -17.68 -1.64
N GLU A 58 28.37 -18.43 -0.62
CA GLU A 58 29.55 -19.31 -0.65
C GLU A 58 29.43 -20.42 -1.70
N LYS A 59 28.26 -21.06 -1.76
CA LYS A 59 27.99 -22.11 -2.75
C LYS A 59 28.06 -21.55 -4.18
N ALA A 60 27.46 -20.39 -4.41
CA ALA A 60 27.47 -19.71 -5.71
C ALA A 60 28.90 -19.34 -6.12
N ARG A 61 29.73 -18.85 -5.19
CA ARG A 61 31.15 -18.55 -5.45
C ARG A 61 31.93 -19.80 -5.85
N ARG A 62 31.79 -20.88 -5.08
CA ARG A 62 32.56 -22.11 -5.28
C ARG A 62 32.19 -22.85 -6.57
N GLU A 63 30.90 -22.97 -6.85
CA GLU A 63 30.41 -23.83 -7.93
C GLU A 63 30.18 -23.08 -9.25
N LEU A 64 29.87 -21.78 -9.18
CA LEU A 64 29.54 -20.97 -10.37
C LEU A 64 30.56 -19.86 -10.63
N GLY A 65 31.61 -19.74 -9.81
CA GLY A 65 32.56 -18.63 -9.90
C GLY A 65 31.92 -17.25 -9.68
N TYR A 66 30.81 -17.20 -8.93
CA TYR A 66 30.03 -15.96 -8.77
C TYR A 66 30.78 -14.88 -8.00
N GLU A 67 31.07 -13.74 -8.63
CA GLU A 67 31.71 -12.58 -8.00
C GLU A 67 30.73 -11.39 -7.93
N PRO A 68 30.20 -11.03 -6.74
CA PRO A 68 29.25 -9.93 -6.62
C PRO A 68 29.96 -8.58 -6.79
N GLN A 69 29.53 -7.80 -7.78
CA GLN A 69 29.99 -6.42 -7.93
C GLN A 69 29.14 -5.44 -7.13
N GLN A 70 29.76 -4.33 -6.71
CA GLN A 70 29.05 -3.24 -6.07
C GLN A 70 28.38 -2.35 -7.12
N TYR A 71 27.05 -2.30 -7.09
CA TYR A 71 26.27 -1.40 -7.93
C TYR A 71 25.59 -0.34 -7.06
N SER A 72 25.57 0.90 -7.54
CA SER A 72 24.81 1.98 -6.91
C SER A 72 23.45 2.14 -7.58
N LEU A 73 22.44 2.57 -6.82
CA LEU A 73 21.12 2.91 -7.36
C LEU A 73 20.99 4.38 -7.78
N ASN A 74 22.10 5.13 -7.81
CA ASN A 74 22.08 6.59 -8.01
C ASN A 74 21.48 6.98 -9.36
N GLU A 75 21.88 6.31 -10.44
CA GLU A 75 21.35 6.56 -11.79
C GLU A 75 19.83 6.34 -11.86
N VAL A 76 19.34 5.28 -11.21
CA VAL A 76 17.90 4.97 -11.14
C VAL A 76 17.17 6.07 -10.37
N VAL A 77 17.73 6.51 -9.23
CA VAL A 77 17.17 7.61 -8.44
C VAL A 77 17.08 8.89 -9.26
N GLU A 78 18.12 9.23 -10.01
CA GLU A 78 18.14 10.42 -10.89
C GLU A 78 17.08 10.34 -11.99
N TRP A 79 16.94 9.18 -12.62
CA TRP A 79 15.89 8.94 -13.63
C TRP A 79 14.48 9.14 -13.07
N PHE A 80 14.22 8.67 -11.85
CA PHE A 80 12.91 8.87 -11.21
C PHE A 80 12.70 10.34 -10.80
N ARG A 81 13.75 11.05 -10.34
CA ARG A 81 13.65 12.49 -10.05
C ARG A 81 13.28 13.28 -11.30
N SER A 82 13.93 13.00 -12.44
CA SER A 82 13.68 13.75 -13.69
C SER A 82 12.25 13.57 -14.22
N ARG A 83 11.59 12.45 -13.90
CA ARG A 83 10.18 12.21 -14.24
C ARG A 83 9.16 12.78 -13.24
N GLY A 84 9.61 13.56 -12.26
CA GLY A 84 8.73 14.20 -11.28
C GLY A 84 8.26 13.24 -10.17
N CYS A 85 8.98 12.15 -9.94
CA CYS A 85 8.79 11.33 -8.73
C CYS A 85 9.49 11.93 -7.50
N GLY A 86 10.10 13.13 -7.60
CA GLY A 86 10.61 13.88 -6.44
C GLY A 86 9.49 14.48 -5.58
N PRO A 87 9.82 15.02 -4.38
CA PRO A 87 8.84 15.55 -3.44
C PRO A 87 8.00 16.64 -4.09
N LYS A 88 6.69 16.41 -4.14
CA LYS A 88 5.72 17.42 -4.56
C LYS A 88 5.32 18.24 -3.33
N PRO A 89 5.21 19.57 -3.44
CA PRO A 89 4.62 20.38 -2.38
C PRO A 89 3.20 19.86 -2.14
N ARG A 90 2.94 19.40 -0.91
CA ARG A 90 1.65 18.82 -0.54
C ARG A 90 0.66 19.97 -0.29
N THR A 91 0.07 20.49 -1.35
CA THR A 91 -1.06 21.42 -1.23
C THR A 91 -2.32 20.60 -0.95
N TYR A 92 -2.48 20.18 0.31
CA TYR A 92 -3.78 19.67 0.76
C TYR A 92 -4.71 20.88 0.86
N THR A 93 -5.31 21.25 -0.27
CA THR A 93 -6.18 22.42 -0.37
C THR A 93 -7.40 22.18 0.51
N ILE A 94 -7.77 23.17 1.31
CA ILE A 94 -8.95 23.20 2.20
C ILE A 94 -10.22 22.64 1.54
N MET A 95 -10.37 22.79 0.22
CA MET A 95 -11.44 22.18 -0.58
C MET A 95 -11.54 20.65 -0.42
N HIS A 96 -10.43 19.92 -0.31
CA HIS A 96 -10.44 18.48 -0.11
C HIS A 96 -10.99 18.11 1.27
N LEU A 97 -10.64 18.87 2.31
CA LEU A 97 -11.15 18.65 3.67
C LEU A 97 -12.67 18.89 3.74
N VAL A 98 -13.15 19.96 3.11
CA VAL A 98 -14.59 20.28 3.07
C VAL A 98 -15.37 19.20 2.32
N ARG A 99 -14.85 18.75 1.16
CA ARG A 99 -15.46 17.68 0.38
C ARG A 99 -15.52 16.36 1.16
N ASP A 100 -14.39 15.95 1.74
CA ASP A 100 -14.30 14.67 2.44
C ASP A 100 -15.15 14.69 3.73
N GLY A 101 -15.20 15.83 4.44
CA GLY A 101 -16.09 16.04 5.58
C GLY A 101 -17.57 16.00 5.20
N GLY A 102 -17.95 16.60 4.07
CA GLY A 102 -19.32 16.54 3.53
C GLY A 102 -19.75 15.12 3.17
N LEU A 103 -18.86 14.34 2.54
CA LEU A 103 -19.12 12.93 2.24
C LEU A 103 -19.32 12.09 3.51
N PHE A 104 -18.51 12.35 4.55
CA PHE A 104 -18.63 11.64 5.82
C PHE A 104 -19.95 11.96 6.55
N LEU A 105 -20.35 13.23 6.58
CA LEU A 105 -21.65 13.67 7.11
C LEU A 105 -22.84 13.03 6.37
N LEU A 106 -22.76 12.95 5.03
CA LEU A 106 -23.80 12.31 4.23
C LEU A 106 -23.91 10.81 4.54
N LEU A 107 -22.77 10.13 4.70
CA LEU A 107 -22.73 8.72 5.10
C LEU A 107 -23.35 8.49 6.48
N ILE A 108 -23.06 9.37 7.45
CA ILE A 108 -23.68 9.32 8.79
C ILE A 108 -25.20 9.55 8.68
N ALA A 109 -25.65 10.52 7.90
CA ALA A 109 -27.07 10.80 7.74
C ALA A 109 -27.83 9.61 7.14
N VAL A 110 -27.24 8.95 6.13
CA VAL A 110 -27.80 7.71 5.55
C VAL A 110 -27.85 6.59 6.60
N MET A 111 -26.77 6.36 7.34
CA MET A 111 -26.74 5.35 8.41
C MET A 111 -27.79 5.60 9.49
N VAL A 112 -27.92 6.85 9.96
CA VAL A 112 -28.92 7.25 10.96
C VAL A 112 -30.34 7.08 10.41
N SER A 113 -30.57 7.42 9.14
CA SER A 113 -31.87 7.20 8.48
C SER A 113 -32.26 5.73 8.35
N TRP A 114 -31.29 4.81 8.31
CA TRP A 114 -31.54 3.37 8.30
C TRP A 114 -31.75 2.81 9.70
N LEU A 115 -31.15 3.43 10.73
CA LEU A 115 -31.26 3.00 12.12
C LEU A 115 -32.50 3.57 12.85
N LEU A 116 -32.94 4.78 12.51
CA LEU A 116 -34.13 5.42 13.11
C LEU A 116 -35.40 4.55 13.01
N PRO A 117 -35.75 3.97 11.84
CA PRO A 117 -36.93 3.12 11.69
C PRO A 117 -36.84 1.81 12.49
N ALA A 118 -35.62 1.28 12.70
CA ALA A 118 -35.41 0.04 13.44
C ALA A 118 -35.63 0.21 14.95
N VAL A 119 -35.31 1.39 15.49
CA VAL A 119 -35.53 1.73 16.91
C VAL A 119 -37.00 2.03 17.20
N THR A 120 -37.72 2.68 16.28
CA THR A 120 -39.15 3.01 16.48
C THR A 120 -40.10 1.81 16.35
N PHE A 121 -39.69 0.72 15.68
CA PHE A 121 -40.49 -0.51 15.58
C PHE A 121 -40.35 -1.44 16.80
N SER A 122 -39.42 -1.15 17.71
CA SER A 122 -39.09 -1.99 18.87
C SER A 122 -39.68 -1.46 20.20
N LEU A 123 -40.56 -0.45 20.14
CA LEU A 123 -41.09 0.28 21.29
C LEU A 123 -42.62 0.22 21.32
#